data_AF-A0A7C2RRB0-F1
#
_entry.id   AF-A0A7C2RRB0-F1
#
_cell.length_a   1.000
_cell.length_b   1.000
_cell.length_c   1.000
_cell.angle_alpha   90.00
_cell.angle_beta   90.00
_cell.angle_gamma   90.00
#
_symmetry.space_group_name_H-M   'P 1'
#
loop_
_entity.id
_entity.type
_entity.pdbx_description
1 polymer ?
#
loop_
_entity_poly.entity_id
_entity_poly.type
_entity_poly.pdbx_seq_one_letter_code
_entity_poly.pdbx_strand_id
1 'polypeptide(L)'
;MDKALIAALAAALTLVAFVPYLRSMAQGHTKPHVFSWVIWGINTAVAFVAVLAEGGGAGAWVIGFSSAITLYVAVVAYLKRADVSITAVDWFFFISALIAMPLWWWMNDPLWAVILITSIELLGFGPTFRKCWYQPYSESIAFLAILMLRNALIVAALEHATFTTLLFPVAMAGACLALIGIMLGRRLATRSKG
;
A
#
# COMPACT_ATOMS: atom_id res chain seq x y z
N MET A 1 13.48 -22.50 0.87
CA MET A 1 12.35 -22.03 1.72
C MET A 1 11.12 -22.03 0.84
N ASP A 2 10.05 -22.68 1.28
CA ASP A 2 8.80 -22.77 0.51
C ASP A 2 8.22 -21.36 0.29
N LYS A 3 7.94 -21.00 -0.97
CA LYS A 3 7.38 -19.70 -1.35
C LYS A 3 6.05 -19.44 -0.65
N ALA A 4 5.26 -20.50 -0.42
CA ALA A 4 4.01 -20.42 0.32
C ALA A 4 4.23 -20.02 1.79
N LEU A 5 5.30 -20.53 2.43
CA LEU A 5 5.65 -20.14 3.80
C LEU A 5 6.05 -18.67 3.89
N ILE A 6 6.83 -18.17 2.92
CA ILE A 6 7.22 -16.76 2.84
C ILE A 6 5.99 -15.87 2.66
N ALA A 7 5.08 -16.26 1.76
CA ALA A 7 3.81 -15.55 1.56
C ALA A 7 2.94 -15.55 2.83
N ALA A 8 2.86 -16.67 3.55
CA ALA A 8 2.14 -16.76 4.81
C ALA A 8 2.74 -15.83 5.88
N LEU A 9 4.06 -15.74 5.98
CA LEU A 9 4.73 -14.79 6.87
C LEU A 9 4.44 -13.34 6.49
N ALA A 10 4.43 -13.00 5.20
CA ALA A 10 4.08 -11.66 4.73
C ALA A 10 2.61 -11.31 5.00
N ALA A 11 1.70 -12.27 4.84
CA ALA A 11 0.29 -12.10 5.19
C ALA A 11 0.10 -11.94 6.71
N ALA A 12 0.82 -12.72 7.53
CA ALA A 12 0.81 -12.59 8.98
C ALA A 12 1.32 -11.20 9.43
N LEU A 13 2.41 -10.70 8.84
CA LEU A 13 2.88 -9.32 9.10
C LEU A 13 1.83 -8.28 8.72
N THR A 14 1.11 -8.49 7.62
CA THR A 14 -0.01 -7.62 7.23
C THR A 14 -1.07 -7.60 8.32
N LEU A 15 -1.50 -8.77 8.82
CA LEU A 15 -2.47 -8.84 9.92
C LEU A 15 -1.97 -8.14 11.19
N VAL A 16 -0.73 -8.43 11.60
CA VAL A 16 -0.13 -7.81 12.79
C VAL A 16 -0.11 -6.28 12.67
N ALA A 17 0.19 -5.75 11.48
CA ALA A 17 0.17 -4.30 11.22
C ALA A 17 -1.25 -3.70 11.27
N PHE A 18 -2.26 -4.44 10.82
CA PHE A 18 -3.65 -3.97 10.74
C PHE A 18 -4.45 -4.16 12.04
N VAL A 19 -4.09 -5.10 12.91
CA VAL A 19 -4.81 -5.35 14.18
C VAL A 19 -4.92 -4.10 15.06
N PRO A 20 -3.84 -3.33 15.33
CA PRO A 20 -3.94 -2.10 16.12
C PRO A 20 -4.87 -1.07 15.47
N TYR A 21 -4.82 -0.97 14.13
CA TYR A 21 -5.64 -0.06 13.35
C TYR A 21 -7.14 -0.40 13.48
N LEU A 22 -7.50 -1.67 13.27
CA LEU A 22 -8.87 -2.16 13.41
C LEU A 22 -9.41 -1.97 14.85
N ARG A 23 -8.58 -2.22 15.87
CA ARG A 23 -8.94 -1.96 17.27
C ARG A 23 -9.21 -0.47 17.53
N SER A 24 -8.34 0.40 17.04
CA SER A 24 -8.50 1.85 17.17
C SER A 24 -9.75 2.38 16.47
N MET A 25 -10.09 1.82 15.30
CA MET A 25 -11.35 2.09 14.60
C MET A 25 -12.57 1.59 15.37
N ALA A 26 -12.49 0.39 15.95
CA ALA A 26 -13.59 -0.16 16.74
C ALA A 26 -13.92 0.73 17.94
N GLN A 27 -12.89 1.29 18.57
CA GLN A 27 -12.96 2.24 19.69
C GLN A 27 -13.35 3.68 19.28
N GLY A 28 -13.40 3.98 17.99
CA GLY A 28 -13.75 5.32 17.49
C GLY A 28 -12.62 6.36 17.56
N HIS A 29 -11.41 5.97 17.99
CA HIS A 29 -10.23 6.83 18.00
C HIS A 29 -9.74 7.15 16.59
N THR A 30 -9.86 6.19 15.67
CA THR A 30 -9.51 6.37 14.26
C THR A 30 -10.76 6.40 13.40
N LYS A 31 -10.96 7.49 12.66
CA LYS A 31 -12.05 7.66 11.69
C LYS A 31 -11.45 7.72 10.28
N PRO A 32 -11.27 6.58 9.60
CA PRO A 32 -10.76 6.55 8.24
C PRO A 32 -11.66 7.30 7.24
N HIS A 33 -11.03 7.93 6.25
CA HIS A 33 -11.69 8.44 5.06
C HIS A 33 -12.06 7.28 4.14
N VAL A 34 -13.35 6.93 4.12
CA VAL A 34 -13.89 5.70 3.49
C VAL A 34 -13.46 5.60 2.03
N PHE A 35 -13.57 6.70 1.28
CA PHE A 35 -13.34 6.68 -0.16
C PHE A 35 -11.87 6.40 -0.52
N SER A 36 -10.91 6.87 0.29
CA SER A 36 -9.50 6.53 0.11
C SER A 36 -9.23 5.05 0.30
N TRP A 37 -9.89 4.41 1.27
CA TRP A 37 -9.78 2.95 1.47
C TRP A 37 -10.39 2.16 0.32
N VAL A 38 -11.47 2.66 -0.30
CA VAL A 38 -12.02 2.08 -1.53
C VAL A 38 -11.02 2.18 -2.68
N ILE A 39 -10.43 3.35 -2.91
CA ILE A 39 -9.40 3.55 -3.95
C ILE A 39 -8.22 2.61 -3.75
N TRP A 40 -7.64 2.58 -2.54
CA TRP A 40 -6.52 1.70 -2.23
C TRP A 40 -6.88 0.23 -2.40
N GLY A 41 -8.07 -0.17 -1.99
CA GLY A 41 -8.57 -1.52 -2.17
C GLY A 41 -8.65 -1.91 -3.64
N ILE A 42 -9.23 -1.04 -4.48
CA ILE A 42 -9.35 -1.27 -5.93
C ILE A 42 -7.98 -1.29 -6.60
N ASN A 43 -7.09 -0.34 -6.32
CA ASN A 43 -5.73 -0.31 -6.86
C ASN A 43 -4.96 -1.59 -6.51
N THR A 44 -5.05 -2.02 -5.25
CA THR A 44 -4.38 -3.24 -4.78
C THR A 44 -4.99 -4.49 -5.44
N ALA A 45 -6.31 -4.50 -5.70
CA ALA A 45 -6.96 -5.58 -6.45
C ALA A 45 -6.44 -5.64 -7.89
N VAL A 46 -6.33 -4.50 -8.57
CA VAL A 46 -5.78 -4.43 -9.94
C VAL A 46 -4.31 -4.88 -9.94
N ALA A 47 -3.52 -4.45 -8.96
CA ALA A 47 -2.14 -4.92 -8.77
C ALA A 47 -2.09 -6.44 -8.66
N PHE A 48 -2.94 -7.00 -7.81
CA PHE A 48 -3.03 -8.45 -7.62
C PHE A 48 -3.34 -9.17 -8.92
N VAL A 49 -4.35 -8.73 -9.68
CA VAL A 49 -4.74 -9.38 -10.95
C VAL A 49 -3.62 -9.28 -11.98
N ALA A 50 -2.98 -8.11 -12.11
CA ALA A 50 -1.87 -7.91 -13.06
C ALA A 50 -0.64 -8.75 -12.71
N VAL A 51 -0.26 -8.80 -11.42
CA VAL A 51 0.86 -9.62 -10.94
C VAL A 51 0.54 -11.10 -11.06
N LEU A 52 -0.71 -11.52 -10.82
CA LEU A 52 -1.13 -12.91 -10.97
C LEU A 52 -1.13 -13.35 -12.44
N ALA A 53 -1.56 -12.48 -13.37
CA ALA A 53 -1.54 -12.75 -14.80
C ALA A 53 -0.11 -12.98 -15.35
N GLU A 54 0.89 -12.38 -14.70
CA GLU A 54 2.32 -12.56 -15.00
C GLU A 54 2.97 -13.71 -14.23
N GLY A 55 2.18 -14.59 -13.62
CA GLY A 55 2.71 -15.74 -12.87
C GLY A 55 3.38 -15.34 -11.55
N GLY A 56 2.95 -14.26 -10.90
CA GLY A 56 3.52 -13.83 -9.62
C GLY A 56 3.34 -14.84 -8.46
N GLY A 57 2.44 -15.82 -8.61
CA GLY A 57 2.34 -16.96 -7.69
C GLY A 57 2.03 -16.57 -6.25
N ALA A 58 2.69 -17.23 -5.30
CA ALA A 58 2.50 -16.97 -3.86
C ALA A 58 2.68 -15.50 -3.45
N GLY A 59 3.58 -14.75 -4.10
CA GLY A 59 3.75 -13.31 -3.85
C GLY A 59 2.51 -12.48 -4.22
N ALA A 60 1.83 -12.85 -5.32
CA ALA A 60 0.58 -12.21 -5.73
C ALA A 60 -0.53 -12.41 -4.69
N TRP A 61 -0.61 -13.59 -4.06
CA TRP A 61 -1.64 -13.89 -3.06
C TRP A 61 -1.60 -12.96 -1.86
N VAL A 62 -0.40 -12.52 -1.45
CA VAL A 62 -0.25 -11.55 -0.36
C VAL A 62 -0.80 -10.17 -0.76
N ILE A 63 -0.61 -9.77 -2.03
CA ILE A 63 -1.19 -8.53 -2.57
C ILE A 63 -2.71 -8.64 -2.58
N GLY A 64 -3.27 -9.75 -3.07
CA GLY A 64 -4.71 -10.01 -3.05
C GLY A 64 -5.30 -10.03 -1.64
N PHE A 65 -4.60 -10.65 -0.69
CA PHE A 65 -4.98 -10.64 0.72
C PHE A 65 -5.01 -9.21 1.31
N SER A 66 -4.01 -8.39 0.99
CA SER A 66 -4.03 -6.98 1.40
C SER A 66 -5.16 -6.20 0.76
N SER A 67 -5.48 -6.46 -0.51
CA SER A 67 -6.68 -5.87 -1.14
C SER A 67 -7.95 -6.20 -0.35
N ALA A 68 -8.12 -7.46 0.03
CA ALA A 68 -9.29 -7.90 0.80
C ALA A 68 -9.38 -7.21 2.17
N ILE A 69 -8.26 -7.10 2.91
CA ILE A 69 -8.23 -6.38 4.20
C ILE A 69 -8.54 -4.90 4.01
N THR A 70 -7.95 -4.25 3.00
CA THR A 70 -8.16 -2.83 2.73
C THR A 70 -9.62 -2.54 2.39
N LEU A 71 -10.25 -3.37 1.55
CA LEU A 71 -11.68 -3.25 1.26
C LEU A 71 -12.56 -3.56 2.48
N TYR A 72 -12.17 -4.53 3.31
CA TYR A 72 -12.84 -4.80 4.58
C TYR A 72 -12.81 -3.57 5.51
N VAL A 73 -11.66 -2.90 5.61
CA VAL A 73 -11.53 -1.65 6.35
C VAL A 73 -12.48 -0.59 5.78
N ALA A 74 -12.57 -0.45 4.45
CA ALA A 74 -13.49 0.49 3.80
C ALA A 74 -14.96 0.21 4.19
N VAL A 75 -15.38 -1.05 4.18
CA VAL A 75 -16.74 -1.46 4.58
C VAL A 75 -17.00 -1.13 6.05
N VAL A 76 -16.09 -1.51 6.95
CA VAL A 76 -16.24 -1.22 8.39
C VAL A 76 -16.28 0.29 8.66
N ALA A 77 -15.43 1.05 7.97
CA ALA A 77 -15.39 2.52 8.05
C ALA A 77 -16.72 3.15 7.61
N TYR A 78 -17.30 2.65 6.52
CA TYR A 78 -18.58 3.11 6.00
C TYR A 78 -19.72 2.79 6.97
N LEU A 79 -19.80 1.56 7.47
CA LEU A 79 -20.82 1.13 8.44
C LEU A 79 -20.75 1.94 9.74
N LYS A 80 -19.54 2.33 10.17
CA LYS A 80 -19.33 3.19 11.34
C LYS A 80 -19.53 4.68 11.06
N ARG A 81 -19.91 5.08 9.83
CA ARG A 81 -20.05 6.47 9.39
C ARG A 81 -18.84 7.30 9.82
N ALA A 82 -17.64 6.84 9.45
CA ALA A 82 -16.38 7.53 9.72
C ALA A 82 -16.31 8.85 8.92
N ASP A 83 -15.30 9.04 8.07
CA ASP A 83 -15.31 10.17 7.15
C ASP A 83 -15.77 9.70 5.77
N VAL A 84 -16.93 10.19 5.33
CA VAL A 84 -17.56 9.88 4.03
C VAL A 84 -17.55 11.07 3.08
N SER A 85 -16.75 12.10 3.38
CA SER A 85 -16.53 13.20 2.44
C SER A 85 -15.86 12.66 1.16
N ILE A 86 -16.08 13.36 0.06
CA ILE A 86 -15.46 13.03 -1.24
C ILE A 86 -15.01 14.34 -1.86
N THR A 87 -13.73 14.43 -2.19
CA THR A 87 -13.12 15.62 -2.78
C THR A 87 -12.86 15.43 -4.29
N ALA A 88 -12.50 16.52 -4.98
CA ALA A 88 -12.11 16.43 -6.39
C ALA A 88 -10.83 15.60 -6.60
N VAL A 89 -9.91 15.63 -5.63
CA VAL A 89 -8.66 14.85 -5.66
C VAL A 89 -8.96 13.35 -5.55
N ASP A 90 -9.93 12.99 -4.72
CA ASP A 90 -10.42 11.61 -4.61
C ASP A 90 -10.95 11.09 -5.94
N TRP A 91 -11.75 11.89 -6.65
CA TRP A 91 -12.24 11.54 -7.98
C TRP A 91 -11.12 11.35 -8.99
N PHE A 92 -10.08 12.20 -8.96
CA PHE A 92 -8.92 12.04 -9.83
C PHE A 92 -8.23 10.69 -9.60
N PHE A 93 -7.97 10.31 -8.35
CA PHE A 93 -7.34 9.03 -8.04
C PHE A 93 -8.24 7.84 -8.38
N PHE A 94 -9.54 7.94 -8.09
CA PHE A 94 -10.50 6.89 -8.40
C PHE A 94 -10.66 6.66 -9.91
N ILE A 95 -10.81 7.72 -10.70
CA ILE A 95 -10.91 7.60 -12.17
C ILE A 95 -9.61 7.04 -12.75
N SER A 96 -8.46 7.49 -12.25
CA SER A 96 -7.16 6.96 -12.68
C SER A 96 -7.02 5.46 -12.38
N ALA A 97 -7.51 5.01 -11.21
CA ALA A 97 -7.58 3.59 -10.86
C ALA A 97 -8.47 2.80 -11.83
N LEU A 98 -9.64 3.33 -12.18
CA LEU A 98 -10.57 2.70 -13.11
C LEU A 98 -10.00 2.59 -14.54
N ILE A 99 -9.18 3.56 -14.97
CA ILE A 99 -8.53 3.55 -16.29
C ILE A 99 -7.45 2.46 -16.39
N ALA A 100 -6.88 1.99 -15.28
CA ALA A 100 -5.80 0.99 -15.30
C ALA A 100 -6.20 -0.32 -16.01
N MET A 101 -7.43 -0.79 -15.80
CA MET A 101 -7.92 -2.04 -16.42
C MET A 101 -8.16 -1.89 -17.93
N PRO A 102 -8.90 -0.87 -18.42
CA PRO A 102 -8.98 -0.58 -19.85
C PRO A 102 -7.62 -0.35 -20.52
N LEU A 103 -6.69 0.32 -19.83
CA LEU A 103 -5.35 0.59 -20.36
C LEU A 103 -4.58 -0.72 -20.58
N TRP A 104 -4.61 -1.64 -19.61
CA TRP A 104 -4.05 -2.98 -19.81
C TRP A 104 -4.72 -3.70 -20.97
N TRP A 105 -6.06 -3.74 -21.03
CA TRP A 105 -6.76 -4.43 -22.11
C TRP A 105 -6.39 -3.88 -23.50
N TRP A 106 -6.30 -2.56 -23.65
CA TRP A 106 -5.93 -1.94 -24.92
C TRP A 106 -4.47 -2.21 -25.32
N MET A 107 -3.56 -2.18 -24.36
CA MET A 107 -2.13 -2.40 -24.61
C MET A 107 -1.74 -3.89 -24.65
N ASN A 108 -2.64 -4.79 -24.25
CA ASN A 108 -2.42 -6.23 -24.11
C ASN A 108 -1.21 -6.61 -23.24
N ASP A 109 -0.83 -5.72 -22.31
CA ASP A 109 0.31 -5.92 -21.41
C ASP A 109 -0.04 -5.42 -19.99
N PRO A 110 -0.03 -6.30 -18.96
CA PRO A 110 -0.36 -5.94 -17.57
C PRO A 110 0.58 -4.89 -16.98
N LEU A 111 1.78 -4.72 -17.55
CA LEU A 111 2.74 -3.72 -17.09
C LEU A 111 2.15 -2.31 -17.03
N TRP A 112 1.32 -1.93 -17.99
CA TRP A 112 0.73 -0.59 -18.03
C TRP A 112 -0.25 -0.34 -16.88
N ALA A 113 -1.04 -1.34 -16.51
CA ALA A 113 -1.86 -1.24 -15.30
C ALA A 113 -0.95 -1.05 -14.07
N VAL A 114 0.08 -1.89 -13.91
CA VAL A 114 0.99 -1.82 -12.77
C VAL A 114 1.75 -0.48 -12.70
N ILE A 115 2.20 0.08 -13.82
CA ILE A 115 2.83 1.40 -13.85
C ILE A 115 1.87 2.47 -13.35
N LEU A 116 0.63 2.48 -13.87
CA LEU A 116 -0.35 3.49 -13.52
C LEU A 116 -0.73 3.40 -12.03
N ILE A 117 -1.08 2.21 -11.54
CA ILE A 117 -1.47 2.02 -10.14
C ILE A 117 -0.30 2.29 -9.18
N THR A 118 0.93 1.88 -9.52
CA THR A 118 2.11 2.16 -8.70
C THR A 118 2.35 3.67 -8.63
N SER A 119 2.19 4.38 -9.76
CA SER A 119 2.31 5.83 -9.80
C SER A 119 1.26 6.52 -8.94
N ILE A 120 0.00 6.07 -8.99
CA ILE A 120 -1.09 6.57 -8.15
C ILE A 120 -0.77 6.36 -6.66
N GLU A 121 -0.34 5.15 -6.27
CA GLU A 121 0.03 4.86 -4.88
C GLU A 121 1.18 5.75 -4.40
N LEU A 122 2.22 5.92 -5.21
CA LEU A 122 3.35 6.80 -4.89
C LEU A 122 2.93 8.27 -4.76
N LEU A 123 2.05 8.76 -5.63
CA LEU A 123 1.46 10.10 -5.49
C LEU A 123 0.65 10.22 -4.20
N GLY A 124 -0.06 9.16 -3.80
CA GLY A 124 -0.77 9.05 -2.52
C GLY A 124 0.14 9.20 -1.31
N PHE A 125 1.43 8.84 -1.41
CA PHE A 125 2.42 9.11 -0.35
C PHE A 125 2.89 10.56 -0.30
N GLY A 126 2.64 11.39 -1.33
CA GLY A 126 3.11 12.78 -1.41
C GLY A 126 2.82 13.62 -0.15
N PRO A 127 1.58 13.62 0.39
CA PRO A 127 1.25 14.29 1.64
C PRO A 127 2.07 13.76 2.83
N THR A 128 2.32 12.45 2.89
CA THR A 128 3.11 11.81 3.95
C THR A 128 4.58 12.21 3.86
N PHE A 129 5.17 12.26 2.66
CA PHE A 129 6.52 12.78 2.44
C PHE A 129 6.67 14.21 2.95
N ARG A 130 5.72 15.08 2.57
CA ARG A 130 5.67 16.46 3.06
C ARG A 130 5.57 16.51 4.59
N LYS A 131 4.65 15.73 5.17
CA LYS A 131 4.43 15.68 6.63
C LYS A 131 5.68 15.22 7.38
N CYS A 132 6.31 14.12 6.97
CA CYS A 132 7.53 13.58 7.58
C CYS A 132 8.72 14.56 7.49
N TRP A 133 8.78 15.40 6.45
CA TRP A 133 9.83 16.41 6.33
C TRP A 133 9.71 17.50 7.41
N TYR A 134 8.49 18.02 7.63
CA TYR A 134 8.24 19.08 8.60
C TYR A 134 8.06 18.57 10.03
N GLN A 135 7.48 17.39 10.20
CA GLN A 135 7.16 16.76 11.49
C GLN A 135 7.68 15.32 11.53
N PRO A 136 8.99 15.11 11.69
CA PRO A 136 9.60 13.79 11.50
C PRO A 136 9.24 12.76 12.59
N TYR A 137 8.55 13.15 13.66
CA TYR A 137 8.03 12.27 14.71
C TYR A 137 6.55 11.89 14.51
N SER A 138 5.89 12.37 13.45
CA SER A 138 4.45 12.16 13.26
C SER A 138 4.08 10.75 12.81
N GLU A 139 5.02 10.04 12.19
CA GLU A 139 4.81 8.67 11.69
C GLU A 139 5.65 7.65 12.46
N SER A 140 5.15 6.42 12.53
CA SER A 140 5.82 5.31 13.20
C SER A 140 6.85 4.66 12.26
N ILE A 141 8.14 4.80 12.60
CA ILE A 141 9.23 4.11 11.89
C ILE A 141 9.06 2.60 11.94
N ALA A 142 8.61 2.05 13.07
CA ALA A 142 8.38 0.61 13.22
C ALA A 142 7.31 0.11 12.26
N PHE A 143 6.23 0.87 12.09
CA PHE A 143 5.17 0.53 11.13
C PHE A 143 5.69 0.53 9.69
N LEU A 144 6.42 1.58 9.29
CA LEU A 144 7.03 1.64 7.95
C LEU A 144 8.05 0.53 7.72
N ALA A 145 8.81 0.14 8.75
CA ALA A 145 9.76 -0.97 8.66
C ALA A 145 9.04 -2.31 8.47
N ILE A 146 7.90 -2.53 9.13
CA ILE A 146 7.04 -3.70 8.91
C ILE A 146 6.52 -3.73 7.47
N LEU A 147 6.06 -2.59 6.93
CA LEU A 147 5.61 -2.51 5.53
C LEU A 147 6.74 -2.76 4.53
N MET A 148 7.92 -2.22 4.79
CA MET A 148 9.12 -2.47 3.97
C MET A 148 9.47 -3.97 3.98
N LEU A 149 9.52 -4.59 5.16
CA LEU A 149 9.81 -6.01 5.31
C LEU A 149 8.73 -6.88 4.65
N ARG A 150 7.45 -6.55 4.83
CA ARG A 150 6.32 -7.21 4.16
C ARG A 150 6.53 -7.21 2.65
N ASN A 151 6.85 -6.07 2.04
CA ASN A 151 7.05 -5.98 0.60
C ASN A 151 8.30 -6.73 0.13
N ALA A 152 9.38 -6.76 0.92
CA ALA A 152 10.54 -7.60 0.64
C ALA A 152 10.20 -9.10 0.65
N LEU A 153 9.35 -9.54 1.59
CA LEU A 153 8.86 -10.92 1.62
C LEU A 153 7.94 -11.24 0.42
N ILE A 154 7.14 -10.28 -0.04
CA ILE A 154 6.36 -10.45 -1.28
C ILE A 154 7.27 -10.71 -2.46
N VAL A 155 8.31 -9.88 -2.65
CA VAL A 155 9.31 -10.09 -3.70
C VAL A 155 9.97 -11.46 -3.57
N ALA A 156 10.36 -11.86 -2.35
CA ALA A 156 10.94 -13.17 -2.10
C ALA A 156 9.97 -14.33 -2.35
N ALA A 157 8.66 -14.11 -2.23
CA ALA A 157 7.60 -15.09 -2.47
C ALA A 157 7.12 -15.15 -3.93
N LEU A 158 7.55 -14.24 -4.80
CA LEU A 158 7.20 -14.29 -6.23
C LEU A 158 7.72 -15.57 -6.87
N GLU A 159 6.89 -16.20 -7.69
CA GLU A 159 7.28 -17.35 -8.53
C GLU A 159 8.05 -16.88 -9.77
N HIS A 160 7.50 -15.91 -10.48
CA HIS A 160 8.17 -15.24 -11.60
C HIS A 160 8.52 -13.80 -11.24
N ALA A 161 9.82 -13.49 -11.21
CA ALA A 161 10.33 -12.14 -10.96
C ALA A 161 10.53 -11.40 -12.29
N THR A 162 9.45 -10.81 -12.80
CA THR A 162 9.47 -9.95 -13.99
C THR A 162 9.37 -8.50 -13.56
N PHE A 163 9.58 -7.57 -14.50
CA PHE A 163 9.43 -6.14 -14.20
C PHE A 163 8.01 -5.83 -13.71
N THR A 164 6.98 -6.45 -14.31
CA THR A 164 5.58 -6.29 -13.92
C THR A 164 5.31 -6.79 -12.49
N THR A 165 5.85 -7.94 -12.10
CA THR A 165 5.61 -8.50 -10.76
C THR A 165 6.41 -7.81 -9.66
N LEU A 166 7.57 -7.24 -10.00
CA LEU A 166 8.44 -6.54 -9.05
C LEU A 166 8.04 -5.08 -8.81
N LEU A 167 7.54 -4.39 -9.84
CA LEU A 167 7.41 -2.93 -9.82
C LEU A 167 6.61 -2.43 -8.61
N PHE A 168 5.42 -2.98 -8.37
CA PHE A 168 4.58 -2.58 -7.26
C PHE A 168 5.22 -2.82 -5.88
N PRO A 169 5.59 -4.06 -5.47
CA PRO A 169 6.15 -4.29 -4.15
C PRO A 169 7.50 -3.59 -3.93
N VAL A 170 8.34 -3.49 -4.96
CA VAL A 170 9.64 -2.79 -4.87
C VAL A 170 9.45 -1.29 -4.69
N ALA A 171 8.55 -0.67 -5.47
CA ALA A 171 8.25 0.76 -5.33
C ALA A 171 7.71 1.09 -3.94
N MET A 172 6.80 0.25 -3.42
CA MET A 172 6.23 0.41 -2.07
C MET A 172 7.29 0.26 -0.97
N ALA A 173 8.18 -0.73 -1.09
CA ALA A 173 9.30 -0.89 -0.17
C ALA A 173 10.25 0.33 -0.21
N GLY A 174 10.56 0.81 -1.42
CA GLY A 174 11.39 1.99 -1.65
C GLY A 174 10.79 3.27 -1.05
N ALA A 175 9.48 3.49 -1.22
CA ALA A 175 8.78 4.62 -0.61
C ALA A 175 8.85 4.58 0.93
N CYS A 176 8.65 3.40 1.53
CA CYS A 176 8.78 3.22 2.98
C CYS A 176 10.21 3.51 3.46
N LEU A 177 11.22 2.98 2.75
CA LEU A 177 12.62 3.22 3.07
C LEU A 177 12.99 4.71 2.97
N ALA A 178 12.53 5.40 1.92
CA ALA A 178 12.75 6.83 1.75
C ALA A 178 12.13 7.66 2.88
N LEU A 179 10.89 7.35 3.29
CA LEU A 179 10.25 8.00 4.43
C LEU A 179 11.00 7.77 5.74
N ILE A 180 11.47 6.54 6.00
CA ILE A 180 12.31 6.22 7.17
C ILE A 180 13.60 7.05 7.14
N GLY A 181 14.29 7.10 6.00
CA GLY A 181 15.52 7.87 5.82
C GLY A 181 15.31 9.36 6.07
N ILE A 182 14.25 9.95 5.51
CA ILE A 182 13.88 11.35 5.75
C ILE A 182 13.64 11.59 7.24
N MET A 183 12.82 10.75 7.89
CA MET A 183 12.54 10.94 9.31
C MET A 183 13.80 10.82 10.17
N LEU A 184 14.63 9.81 9.96
CA LEU A 184 15.87 9.64 10.73
C LEU A 184 16.83 10.81 10.53
N GLY A 185 17.06 11.24 9.28
CA GLY A 185 17.92 12.38 8.97
C GLY A 185 17.42 13.68 9.61
N ARG A 186 16.11 13.93 9.55
CA ARG A 186 15.49 15.12 10.16
C ARG A 186 15.55 15.07 11.69
N ARG A 187 15.31 13.92 12.33
CA ARG A 187 15.42 13.73 13.79
C ARG A 187 16.83 13.98 14.31
N LEU A 188 17.85 13.52 13.57
CA LEU A 188 19.26 13.75 13.92
C LEU A 188 19.62 15.23 13.81
N ALA A 189 19.18 15.90 12.73
CA ALA A 189 19.42 17.33 12.53
C ALA A 189 18.74 18.21 13.60
N THR A 190 17.56 17.82 14.10
CA THR A 190 16.89 18.54 15.21
C THR A 190 17.55 18.28 16.56
N ARG A 191 18.07 17.07 16.81
CA ARG A 191 18.79 16.75 18.06
C ARG A 191 20.15 17.43 18.18
N SER A 192 20.84 17.66 17.06
CA SER A 192 22.13 18.37 17.06
C SER A 192 22.02 19.88 17.37
N LYS A 193 20.81 20.44 17.44
CA LYS A 193 20.54 21.87 17.65
C LYS A 193 20.01 22.21 19.06
N GLY A 194 19.80 21.22 19.92
CA GLY A 194 19.36 21.40 21.30
C GLY A 194 20.42 20.85 22.26
#